data_AF-A0A7D8Z1M7-F1
#
_entry.id   AF-A0A7D8Z1M7-F1
#
_cell.length_a   1.000
_cell.length_b   1.000
_cell.length_c   1.000
_cell.angle_alpha   90.00
_cell.angle_beta   90.00
_cell.angle_gamma   90.00
#
_symmetry.space_group_name_H-M   'P 1'
#
loop_
_entity.id
_entity.type
_entity.pdbx_description
1 polymer ?
#
loop_
_entity_poly.entity_id
_entity_poly.type
_entity_poly.pdbx_seq_one_letter_code
_entity_poly.pdbx_strand_id
1 'polypeptide(L)'
;MSKAISFTYALDPPASVPASSATHNGVPVPTSGAESFPITPGHSSRSATHAFYTDASAQLLAVQARVNEVLTAWKDAIGDAEKHKEATGKVAYGQGKAQRLMQANKADEAGDGEDEDDDEDSDE
;
A
#
# COMPACT_ATOMS: atom_id res chain seq x y z
N MET A 1 27.14 -26.41 19.93
CA MET A 1 26.84 -25.77 18.64
C MET A 1 25.51 -25.04 18.78
N SER A 2 25.49 -23.72 18.63
CA SER A 2 24.24 -22.98 18.51
C SER A 2 23.55 -23.34 17.19
N LYS A 3 22.22 -23.44 17.20
CA LYS A 3 21.41 -23.63 15.99
C LYS A 3 20.80 -22.28 15.62
N ALA A 4 20.64 -22.01 14.34
CA ALA A 4 20.02 -20.79 13.86
C ALA A 4 19.27 -21.09 12.57
N ILE A 5 18.23 -20.29 12.30
CA ILE A 5 17.60 -20.22 10.99
C ILE A 5 18.27 -19.06 10.25
N SER A 6 18.81 -19.32 9.07
CA SER A 6 19.41 -18.27 8.25
C SER A 6 18.56 -18.02 7.02
N PHE A 7 18.36 -16.75 6.70
CA PHE A 7 17.63 -16.29 5.54
C PHE A 7 18.52 -15.37 4.72
N THR A 8 18.60 -15.64 3.42
CA THR A 8 19.36 -14.84 2.46
C THR A 8 18.46 -14.50 1.28
N TYR A 9 18.55 -13.26 0.79
CA TYR A 9 17.79 -12.82 -0.37
C TYR A 9 18.62 -11.93 -1.28
N ALA A 10 18.24 -11.93 -2.55
CA ALA A 10 18.68 -11.02 -3.58
C ALA A 10 17.46 -10.69 -4.45
N LEU A 11 17.16 -9.41 -4.58
CA LEU A 11 16.04 -8.85 -5.33
C LEU A 11 16.61 -8.08 -6.51
N ASP A 12 15.91 -8.17 -7.64
CA ASP A 12 16.25 -7.48 -8.88
C ASP A 12 15.10 -6.54 -9.27
N PRO A 13 14.97 -5.38 -8.59
CA PRO A 13 13.92 -4.41 -8.91
C PRO A 13 14.20 -3.73 -10.26
N PRO A 14 13.16 -3.18 -10.93
CA PRO A 14 13.36 -2.40 -12.15
C PRO A 14 14.33 -1.23 -11.93
N ALA A 15 15.21 -0.95 -12.90
CA ALA A 15 16.24 0.08 -12.80
C ALA A 15 15.70 1.50 -12.51
N SER A 16 14.43 1.76 -12.79
CA SER A 16 13.75 3.03 -12.48
C SER A 16 13.40 3.19 -10.99
N VAL A 17 13.54 2.14 -10.17
CA VAL A 17 13.22 2.13 -8.75
C VAL A 17 14.54 2.13 -7.96
N PRO A 18 14.99 3.29 -7.42
CA PRO A 18 16.25 3.36 -6.70
C PRO A 18 16.18 2.57 -5.39
N ALA A 19 17.29 1.94 -4.97
CA ALA A 19 17.29 1.10 -3.76
C ALA A 19 16.96 1.82 -2.45
N SER A 20 16.98 3.15 -2.44
CA SER A 20 16.56 3.97 -1.31
C SER A 20 15.04 4.17 -1.20
N SER A 21 14.25 3.77 -2.20
CA SER A 21 12.79 3.98 -2.18
C SER A 21 12.04 2.95 -1.34
N ALA A 22 12.54 1.72 -1.24
CA ALA A 22 11.98 0.71 -0.36
C ALA A 22 12.39 0.99 1.10
N THR A 23 11.42 1.25 1.97
CA THR A 23 11.67 1.48 3.40
C THR A 23 10.71 0.67 4.25
N HIS A 24 11.17 0.26 5.42
CA HIS A 24 10.34 -0.35 6.47
C HIS A 24 10.61 0.40 7.78
N ASN A 25 9.55 0.98 8.38
CA ASN A 25 9.66 1.87 9.55
C ASN A 25 10.68 3.01 9.37
N GLY A 26 10.76 3.58 8.17
CA GLY A 26 11.69 4.66 7.82
C GLY A 26 13.15 4.23 7.61
N VAL A 27 13.45 2.94 7.73
CA VAL A 27 14.79 2.39 7.45
C VAL A 27 14.81 1.81 6.03
N PRO A 28 15.79 2.14 5.18
CA PRO A 28 15.92 1.55 3.85
C PRO A 28 16.05 0.02 3.90
N VAL A 29 15.33 -0.65 3.02
CA VAL A 29 15.42 -2.10 2.82
C VAL A 29 16.34 -2.37 1.63
N PRO A 30 17.49 -3.07 1.81
CA PRO A 30 18.41 -3.30 0.72
C PRO A 30 17.84 -4.29 -0.31
N THR A 31 18.43 -4.33 -1.50
CA THR A 31 18.09 -5.33 -2.55
C THR A 31 18.66 -6.70 -2.23
N SER A 32 19.63 -6.81 -1.35
CA SER A 32 20.15 -8.11 -0.90
C SER A 32 20.51 -8.06 0.57
N GLY A 33 20.44 -9.21 1.22
CA GLY A 33 20.71 -9.31 2.64
C GLY A 33 20.86 -10.75 3.11
N ALA A 34 21.53 -10.89 4.24
CA ALA A 34 21.68 -12.14 4.97
C ALA A 34 21.36 -11.88 6.44
N GLU A 35 20.39 -12.60 6.98
CA GLU A 35 19.95 -12.49 8.37
C GLU A 35 19.99 -13.86 9.04
N SER A 36 20.31 -13.90 10.32
CA SER A 36 20.40 -15.13 11.10
C SER A 36 19.64 -14.99 12.41
N PHE A 37 18.78 -15.96 12.67
CA PHE A 37 17.82 -15.99 13.76
C PHE A 37 18.24 -17.12 14.72
N PRO A 38 18.94 -16.80 15.82
CA PRO A 38 19.47 -17.81 16.71
C PRO A 38 18.34 -18.53 17.44
N ILE A 39 18.42 -19.86 17.47
CA ILE A 39 17.56 -20.71 18.29
C ILE A 39 18.30 -20.94 19.60
N THR A 40 17.76 -20.36 20.68
CA THR A 40 18.27 -20.55 22.03
C THR A 40 17.19 -21.28 22.83
N PRO A 41 17.21 -22.63 22.87
CA PRO A 41 16.18 -23.39 23.55
C PRO A 41 16.09 -22.99 25.02
N GLY A 42 14.89 -22.61 25.45
CA GLY A 42 14.57 -22.37 26.84
C GLY A 42 14.55 -23.65 27.67
N HIS A 43 14.19 -23.52 28.94
CA HIS A 43 13.98 -24.68 29.81
C HIS A 43 12.54 -25.16 29.65
N SER A 44 12.35 -26.47 29.43
CA SER A 44 11.02 -27.09 29.39
C SER A 44 10.93 -28.22 30.39
N SER A 45 9.82 -28.28 31.12
CA SER A 45 9.47 -29.40 32.00
C SER A 45 9.07 -30.67 31.25
N ARG A 46 8.84 -30.59 29.93
CA ARG A 46 8.44 -31.73 29.10
C ARG A 46 9.64 -32.49 28.53
N SER A 47 10.47 -31.81 27.75
CA SER A 47 11.73 -32.36 27.21
C SER A 47 12.56 -31.27 26.54
N ALA A 48 13.86 -31.51 26.40
CA ALA A 48 14.76 -30.65 25.64
C ALA A 48 14.32 -30.50 24.18
N THR A 49 13.77 -31.56 23.58
CA THR A 49 13.23 -31.56 22.23
C THR A 49 12.02 -30.63 22.11
N HIS A 50 11.12 -30.65 23.08
CA HIS A 50 9.97 -29.75 23.11
C HIS A 50 10.39 -28.29 23.24
N ALA A 51 11.36 -27.98 24.12
CA ALA A 51 11.94 -26.64 24.23
C ALA A 51 12.50 -26.17 22.88
N PHE A 52 13.31 -27.03 22.24
CA PHE A 52 13.92 -26.72 20.95
C PHE A 52 12.88 -26.36 19.88
N TYR A 53 11.85 -27.20 19.69
CA TYR A 53 10.84 -26.93 18.66
C TYR A 53 9.96 -25.73 18.99
N THR A 54 9.70 -25.47 20.27
CA THR A 54 8.94 -24.27 20.69
C THR A 54 9.67 -23.01 20.24
N ASP A 55 10.96 -22.90 20.55
CA ASP A 55 11.76 -21.73 20.16
C ASP A 55 12.05 -21.70 18.65
N ALA A 56 12.32 -22.85 18.03
CA ALA A 56 12.54 -22.93 16.59
C ALA A 56 11.31 -22.48 15.79
N SER A 57 10.10 -22.85 16.23
CA SER A 57 8.86 -22.39 15.60
C SER A 57 8.65 -20.88 15.75
N ALA A 58 8.96 -20.31 16.91
CA ALA A 58 8.91 -18.86 17.12
C ALA A 58 9.90 -18.12 16.20
N GLN A 59 11.13 -18.61 16.08
CA GLN A 59 12.13 -18.03 15.17
C GLN A 59 11.72 -18.18 13.70
N LEU A 60 11.07 -19.28 13.32
CA LEU A 60 10.57 -19.46 11.95
C LEU A 60 9.49 -18.44 11.60
N LEU A 61 8.57 -18.15 12.53
CA LEU A 61 7.57 -17.09 12.36
C LEU A 61 8.21 -15.70 12.26
N ALA A 62 9.26 -15.45 13.04
CA ALA A 62 10.01 -14.19 12.95
C ALA A 62 10.69 -14.04 11.58
N VAL A 63 11.31 -15.09 11.05
CA VAL A 63 11.88 -15.12 9.69
C VAL A 63 10.79 -14.83 8.66
N GLN A 64 9.63 -15.47 8.77
CA GLN A 64 8.50 -15.25 7.85
C GLN A 64 8.03 -13.79 7.88
N ALA A 65 7.85 -13.22 9.07
CA ALA A 65 7.47 -11.81 9.22
C ALA A 65 8.50 -10.90 8.54
N ARG A 66 9.80 -11.17 8.77
CA ARG A 66 10.88 -10.39 8.18
C ARG A 66 10.90 -10.44 6.65
N VAL A 67 10.70 -11.63 6.08
CA VAL A 67 10.61 -11.82 4.62
C VAL A 67 9.43 -11.01 4.07
N ASN A 68 8.27 -11.08 4.74
CA ASN A 68 7.08 -10.34 4.33
C ASN A 68 7.28 -8.82 4.41
N GLU A 69 7.98 -8.31 5.42
CA GLU A 69 8.34 -6.89 5.52
C GLU A 69 9.20 -6.45 4.32
N VAL A 70 10.25 -7.21 4.01
CA VAL A 70 11.16 -6.92 2.89
C VAL A 70 10.39 -6.89 1.57
N LEU A 71 9.60 -7.93 1.31
CA LEU A 71 8.85 -8.04 0.06
C LEU A 71 7.74 -6.99 -0.05
N THR A 72 7.07 -6.66 1.05
CA THR A 72 6.04 -5.59 1.07
C THR A 72 6.67 -4.23 0.78
N ALA A 73 7.78 -3.88 1.44
CA ALA A 73 8.45 -2.61 1.22
C ALA A 73 8.88 -2.42 -0.24
N TRP A 74 9.38 -3.49 -0.86
CA TRP A 74 9.76 -3.46 -2.28
C TRP A 74 8.56 -3.44 -3.22
N LYS A 75 7.51 -4.19 -2.91
CA LYS A 75 6.26 -4.16 -3.68
C LYS A 75 5.66 -2.75 -3.68
N ASP A 76 5.60 -2.09 -2.53
CA ASP A 76 5.06 -0.74 -2.40
C ASP A 76 5.93 0.28 -3.15
N ALA A 77 7.25 0.20 -3.00
CA ALA A 77 8.18 1.08 -3.71
C ALA A 77 8.09 0.94 -5.24
N ILE A 78 7.91 -0.28 -5.76
CA ILE A 78 7.68 -0.54 -7.18
C ILE A 78 6.30 -0.01 -7.59
N GLY A 79 5.25 -0.30 -6.81
CA GLY A 79 3.90 0.17 -7.08
C GLY A 79 3.82 1.70 -7.14
N ASP A 80 4.44 2.40 -6.20
CA ASP A 80 4.51 3.87 -6.19
C ASP A 80 5.29 4.41 -7.39
N ALA A 81 6.40 3.76 -7.75
CA ALA A 81 7.17 4.13 -8.92
C ALA A 81 6.39 3.89 -10.21
N GLU A 82 5.51 2.89 -10.28
CA GLU A 82 4.74 2.57 -11.49
C GLU A 82 3.35 3.23 -11.55
N LYS A 83 2.91 3.87 -10.47
CA LYS A 83 1.61 4.54 -10.36
C LYS A 83 1.28 5.49 -11.51
N HIS A 84 2.31 6.14 -12.08
CA HIS A 84 2.13 7.05 -13.22
C HIS A 84 1.79 6.34 -14.53
N LYS A 85 2.11 5.05 -14.68
CA LYS A 85 1.75 4.24 -15.85
C LYS A 85 0.24 3.93 -15.87
N GLU A 86 -0.37 3.78 -14.70
CA GLU A 86 -1.83 3.61 -14.55
C GLU A 86 -2.61 4.91 -14.74
N ALA A 87 -2.00 6.05 -14.41
CA ALA A 87 -2.61 7.39 -14.57
C ALA A 87 -2.70 7.87 -16.03
N THR A 88 -2.23 7.08 -17.00
CA THR A 88 -2.31 7.38 -18.44
C THR A 88 -3.73 7.25 -19.01
N GLY A 89 -4.70 6.85 -18.18
CA GLY A 89 -6.12 7.12 -18.44
C GLY A 89 -6.47 8.51 -17.94
N LYS A 90 -6.83 9.42 -18.85
CA LYS A 90 -7.29 10.79 -18.62
C LYS A 90 -8.47 10.85 -17.62
N VAL A 91 -8.24 10.69 -16.32
CA VAL A 91 -9.25 11.00 -15.30
C VAL A 91 -9.21 12.51 -15.15
N ALA A 92 -10.16 13.18 -15.80
CA ALA A 92 -10.34 14.62 -15.74
C ALA A 92 -10.21 15.10 -14.29
N TYR A 93 -9.11 15.80 -14.03
CA TYR A 93 -8.78 16.38 -12.75
C TYR A 93 -9.89 17.37 -12.38
N GLY A 94 -10.56 17.15 -11.24
CA GLY A 94 -11.40 18.19 -10.63
C GLY A 94 -12.92 18.12 -10.84
N GLN A 95 -13.49 17.02 -11.33
CA GLN A 95 -14.93 16.80 -11.16
C GLN A 95 -15.20 15.46 -10.50
N GLY A 96 -15.23 15.47 -9.17
CA GLY A 96 -15.74 14.36 -8.38
C GLY A 96 -17.17 14.01 -8.83
N LYS A 97 -17.53 12.73 -8.73
CA LYS A 97 -18.86 12.21 -9.13
C LYS A 97 -20.03 13.03 -8.55
N ALA A 98 -19.84 13.60 -7.35
CA ALA A 98 -20.79 14.51 -6.71
C ALA A 98 -21.00 15.84 -7.45
N GLN A 99 -19.93 16.40 -8.03
CA GLN A 99 -20.00 17.68 -8.74
C GLN A 99 -20.70 17.54 -10.10
N ARG A 100 -20.57 16.38 -10.76
CA ARG A 100 -21.36 16.06 -11.97
C ARG A 100 -22.84 15.87 -11.67
N LEU A 101 -23.18 15.23 -10.54
CA LEU A 101 -24.57 15.07 -10.10
C LEU A 101 -25.20 16.42 -9.71
N MET A 102 -24.47 17.30 -9.04
CA MET A 102 -24.96 18.66 -8.74
C MET A 102 -25.15 19.50 -10.00
N GLN A 103 -24.27 19.40 -11.00
CA GLN A 103 -24.44 20.12 -12.26
C GLN A 103 -25.61 19.59 -13.10
N ALA A 104 -25.87 18.28 -13.07
CA ALA A 104 -27.03 17.69 -13.73
C ALA A 104 -28.34 18.16 -13.07
N ASN A 105 -28.43 18.16 -11.74
CA ASN A 105 -29.63 18.64 -11.04
C ASN A 105 -29.84 20.15 -11.20
N LYS A 106 -28.78 20.95 -11.26
CA LYS A 106 -28.87 22.40 -11.46
C LYS A 106 -29.26 22.80 -12.89
N ALA A 107 -28.96 21.95 -13.87
CA ALA A 107 -29.42 22.14 -15.24
C ALA A 107 -30.91 21.76 -15.42
N ASP A 108 -31.40 20.78 -14.64
CA ASP A 108 -32.82 20.40 -14.61
C ASP A 108 -33.70 21.46 -13.92
N GLU A 109 -33.18 22.17 -12.91
CA GLU A 109 -33.91 23.27 -12.24
C GLU A 109 -33.90 24.60 -13.00
N ALA A 110 -33.03 24.78 -14.00
CA ALA A 110 -32.95 26.02 -14.79
C ALA A 110 -33.78 25.95 -16.10
N GLY A 111 -34.45 24.83 -16.36
CA GLY A 111 -35.29 24.64 -17.54
C GLY A 111 -36.80 24.84 -17.30
N ASP A 112 -37.21 25.24 -16.09
CA ASP A 112 -38.62 25.32 -15.68
C ASP A 112 -38.97 26.69 -15.08
N GLY A 113 -38.61 27.77 -15.78
CA GLY A 113 -38.94 29.11 -15.32
C GLY A 113 -38.43 30.21 -16.22
N GLU A 114 -38.99 30.30 -17.42
CA GLU A 114 -39.10 31.56 -18.18
C GLU A 114 -40.01 31.29 -19.41
N ASP A 115 -41.32 31.21 -19.15
CA ASP A 115 -42.33 31.48 -20.18
C ASP A 115 -43.44 32.35 -19.58
N GLU A 116 -43.60 33.51 -20.21
CA GLU A 116 -44.81 34.34 -20.33
C GLU A 116 -45.34 35.07 -19.08
N ASP A 117 -45.05 36.38 -19.01
CA ASP A 117 -46.08 37.37 -18.67
C ASP A 117 -45.86 38.62 -19.53
N ASP A 118 -46.71 38.71 -20.55
CA ASP A 118 -46.83 39.75 -21.57
C ASP A 118 -47.80 40.85 -21.09
N ASP A 119 -47.52 42.06 -21.55
CA ASP A 119 -48.41 43.21 -21.74
C ASP A 119 -48.96 44.07 -20.57
N GLU A 120 -48.41 45.29 -20.54
CA GLU A 120 -49.09 46.59 -20.63
C GLU A 120 -50.26 46.92 -19.69
N ASP A 121 -50.08 47.94 -18.84
CA ASP A 121 -51.03 49.05 -18.81
C ASP A 121 -50.36 50.37 -18.36
N SER A 122 -50.55 51.41 -19.18
CA SER A 122 -50.07 52.78 -18.99
C SER A 122 -51.02 53.57 -18.10
N ASP A 123 -50.45 54.46 -17.28
CA ASP A 123 -51.16 55.50 -16.54
C ASP A 123 -51.92 56.47 -17.48
N GLU A 124 -53.25 56.58 -17.32
CA GLU A 124 -54.03 57.85 -17.28
C GLU A 124 -55.48 57.65 -16.83
#